data_AF-A0A351V7A7-F1
#
_entry.id   AF-A0A351V7A7-F1
#
_cell.length_a   1.000
_cell.length_b   1.000
_cell.length_c   1.000
_cell.angle_alpha   90.00
_cell.angle_beta   90.00
_cell.angle_gamma   90.00
#
_symmetry.space_group_name_H-M   'P 1'
#
loop_
_entity.id
_entity.type
_entity.pdbx_description
1 polymer ?
#
loop_
_entity_poly.entity_id
_entity_poly.type
_entity_poly.pdbx_seq_one_letter_code
_entity_poly.pdbx_strand_id
1 'polypeptide(L)'
;MGKHVRRIMLLLLLAIAVYLGIRLYPVWKAAVYLSENMDFAHYTYELEVELDQEEMQREQGRLLEILAAVTGFEPEAMCRLTVRGSVWEDTIHALIYPGGMEGVQATESPLIELYLGSDTDVVNETYIYNAVRNHLAEKVRLLGLVMPEQNEMLYMTLEQVEQIFGLDLKGVRDFSLQTDGEGIGAGQYFIMLALMSREKAAEGSRFTLETEQVGLEVTVPEGDSADVVSAPVLRLHMEQVHSMEEEHSMEEEHSMEDSGSTEGGFPGKILHSIKELAGLDGKVDQILSQMGFPVSGEQLAVVKSLSVTIEPGGNEVIMPTNFVNQTVVELISRIRELVMMLGGGNIGETVDL
;
A
#
# COMPACT_ATOMS: atom_id res chain seq x y z
N MET A 1 43.07 -46.15 13.65
CA MET A 1 41.63 -45.80 13.53
C MET A 1 41.37 -44.37 13.02
N GLY A 2 42.14 -43.33 13.40
CA GLY A 2 41.81 -41.94 13.02
C GLY A 2 41.87 -41.55 11.53
N LYS A 3 42.69 -42.22 10.69
CA LYS A 3 42.81 -41.87 9.25
C LYS A 3 41.58 -42.24 8.42
N HIS A 4 40.91 -43.36 8.75
CA HIS A 4 39.70 -43.80 8.05
C HIS A 4 38.49 -42.98 8.48
N VAL A 5 38.36 -42.67 9.77
CA VAL A 5 37.31 -41.79 10.30
C VAL A 5 37.41 -40.40 9.68
N ARG A 6 38.63 -39.81 9.57
CA ARG A 6 38.82 -38.51 8.91
C ARG A 6 38.44 -38.52 7.43
N ARG A 7 38.73 -39.61 6.71
CA ARG A 7 38.36 -39.75 5.29
C ARG A 7 36.84 -39.88 5.11
N ILE A 8 36.17 -40.63 5.98
CA ILE A 8 34.71 -40.77 5.95
C ILE A 8 34.04 -39.43 6.26
N MET A 9 34.52 -38.70 7.27
CA MET A 9 34.01 -37.37 7.61
C MET A 9 34.21 -36.36 6.48
N LEU A 10 35.36 -36.37 5.80
CA LEU A 10 35.61 -35.53 4.62
C LEU A 10 34.67 -35.86 3.46
N LEU A 11 34.42 -37.15 3.19
CA LEU A 11 33.48 -37.57 2.15
C LEU A 11 32.04 -37.18 2.48
N LEU A 12 31.64 -37.28 3.75
CA LEU A 12 30.33 -36.83 4.21
C LEU A 12 30.16 -35.31 4.03
N LEU A 13 31.17 -34.52 4.42
CA LEU A 13 31.16 -33.07 4.23
C LEU A 13 31.09 -32.70 2.74
N LEU A 14 31.82 -33.41 1.88
CA LEU A 14 31.76 -33.20 0.43
C LEU A 14 30.38 -33.53 -0.13
N ALA A 15 29.76 -34.63 0.31
CA ALA A 15 28.42 -34.99 -0.10
C ALA A 15 27.37 -33.95 0.35
N ILE A 16 27.49 -33.43 1.57
CA ILE A 16 26.64 -32.35 2.08
C ILE A 16 26.84 -31.07 1.25
N ALA A 17 28.09 -30.71 0.95
CA ALA A 17 28.40 -29.53 0.13
C ALA A 17 27.84 -29.65 -1.30
N VAL A 18 27.96 -30.81 -1.94
CA VAL A 18 27.38 -31.08 -3.27
C VAL A 18 25.85 -31.02 -3.21
N TYR A 19 25.24 -31.64 -2.19
CA TYR A 19 23.79 -31.60 -1.99
C TYR A 19 23.27 -30.16 -1.80
N LEU A 20 23.94 -29.36 -0.96
CA LEU A 20 23.63 -27.95 -0.76
C LEU A 20 23.81 -27.14 -2.04
N GLY A 21 24.89 -27.38 -2.80
CA GLY A 21 25.13 -26.73 -4.08
C GLY A 21 24.00 -26.99 -5.08
N ILE A 22 23.56 -28.25 -5.24
CA ILE A 22 22.46 -28.61 -6.14
C ILE A 22 21.14 -27.98 -5.67
N ARG A 23 20.89 -27.94 -4.36
CA ARG A 23 19.64 -27.41 -3.79
C ARG A 23 19.56 -25.88 -3.83
N LEU A 24 20.66 -25.18 -3.56
CA LEU A 24 20.70 -23.72 -3.43
C LEU A 24 21.04 -23.01 -4.75
N TYR A 25 21.65 -23.70 -5.72
CA TYR A 25 21.97 -23.10 -7.02
C TYR A 25 20.75 -22.50 -7.75
N PRO A 26 19.59 -23.17 -7.81
CA PRO A 26 18.40 -22.57 -8.43
C PRO A 26 17.88 -21.33 -7.69
N VAL A 27 18.01 -21.30 -6.36
CA VAL A 27 17.63 -20.15 -5.52
C VAL A 27 18.56 -18.98 -5.79
N TRP A 28 19.87 -19.25 -5.89
CA TRP A 28 20.85 -18.24 -6.28
C TRP A 28 20.61 -17.70 -7.69
N LYS A 29 20.30 -18.57 -8.66
CA LYS A 29 19.96 -18.14 -10.04
C LYS A 29 18.74 -17.21 -10.04
N ALA A 30 17.68 -17.57 -9.30
CA ALA A 30 16.49 -16.75 -9.18
C ALA A 30 16.79 -15.39 -8.50
N ALA A 31 17.63 -15.39 -7.47
CA ALA A 31 18.04 -14.18 -6.76
C ALA A 31 18.85 -13.21 -7.62
N VAL A 32 19.78 -13.72 -8.44
CA VAL A 32 20.52 -12.92 -9.42
C VAL A 32 19.57 -12.34 -10.45
N TYR A 33 18.66 -13.15 -10.99
CA TYR A 33 17.66 -12.69 -11.95
C TYR A 33 16.79 -11.56 -11.36
N LEU A 34 16.31 -11.70 -10.12
CA LEU A 34 15.56 -10.64 -9.44
C LEU A 34 16.39 -9.36 -9.31
N SER A 35 17.64 -9.44 -8.86
CA SER A 35 18.48 -8.24 -8.74
C SER A 35 18.79 -7.54 -10.06
N GLU A 36 18.75 -8.25 -11.17
CA GLU A 36 19.02 -7.70 -12.51
C GLU A 36 17.75 -7.16 -13.19
N ASN A 37 16.56 -7.65 -12.81
CA ASN A 37 15.30 -7.35 -13.50
C ASN A 37 14.27 -6.63 -12.62
N MET A 38 14.46 -6.56 -11.30
CA MET A 38 13.68 -5.70 -10.41
C MET A 38 14.36 -4.35 -10.31
N ASP A 39 13.73 -3.34 -10.90
CA ASP A 39 14.11 -1.95 -10.73
C ASP A 39 13.10 -1.24 -9.83
N PHE A 40 13.56 -0.77 -8.66
CA PHE A 40 12.70 -0.01 -7.74
C PHE A 40 12.69 1.49 -8.06
N ALA A 41 13.43 1.95 -9.07
CA ALA A 41 13.24 3.28 -9.65
C ALA A 41 12.13 3.28 -10.70
N HIS A 42 11.81 2.13 -11.31
CA HIS A 42 10.82 2.02 -12.37
C HIS A 42 9.96 0.77 -12.17
N TYR A 43 8.78 0.95 -11.58
CA TYR A 43 7.84 -0.16 -11.36
C TYR A 43 6.39 0.30 -11.46
N THR A 44 5.52 -0.62 -11.83
CA THR A 44 4.08 -0.48 -11.64
C THR A 44 3.66 -1.23 -10.39
N TYR A 45 2.67 -0.70 -9.69
CA TYR A 45 2.14 -1.33 -8.50
C TYR A 45 0.62 -1.33 -8.51
N GLU A 46 0.09 -2.34 -7.84
CA GLU A 46 -1.32 -2.49 -7.57
C GLU A 46 -1.47 -2.86 -6.11
N LEU A 47 -2.43 -2.23 -5.47
CA LEU A 47 -2.56 -2.21 -4.05
C LEU A 47 -4.04 -2.35 -3.71
N GLU A 48 -4.37 -3.27 -2.82
CA GLU A 48 -5.70 -3.41 -2.27
C GLU A 48 -5.64 -3.24 -0.77
N VAL A 49 -6.52 -2.40 -0.24
CA VAL A 49 -6.61 -2.10 1.18
C VAL A 49 -8.04 -2.28 1.62
N GLU A 50 -8.23 -3.02 2.69
CA GLU A 50 -9.46 -3.02 3.46
C GLU A 50 -9.21 -2.35 4.80
N LEU A 51 -9.96 -1.32 5.10
CA LEU A 51 -9.92 -0.59 6.35
C LEU A 51 -10.93 -1.18 7.34
N ASP A 52 -10.52 -1.31 8.59
CA ASP A 52 -11.38 -1.68 9.70
C ASP A 52 -12.14 -0.43 10.19
N GLN A 53 -13.44 -0.39 9.87
CA GLN A 53 -14.32 0.71 10.26
C GLN A 53 -14.49 0.82 11.78
N GLU A 54 -14.34 -0.27 12.53
CA GLU A 54 -14.53 -0.28 13.98
C GLU A 54 -13.33 0.33 14.71
N GLU A 55 -12.12 0.12 14.17
CA GLU A 55 -10.86 0.66 14.69
C GLU A 55 -10.52 2.07 14.18
N MET A 56 -11.25 2.57 13.16
CA MET A 56 -11.10 3.93 12.66
C MET A 56 -11.41 4.99 13.74
N GLN A 57 -10.54 5.99 13.84
CA GLN A 57 -10.84 7.15 14.69
C GLN A 57 -12.11 7.86 14.19
N ARG A 58 -12.94 8.38 15.11
CA ARG A 58 -14.22 9.04 14.78
C ARG A 58 -14.09 10.12 13.69
N GLU A 59 -12.99 10.87 13.67
CA GLU A 59 -12.78 11.93 12.67
C GLU A 59 -12.50 11.37 11.27
N GLN A 60 -11.73 10.28 11.17
CA GLN A 60 -11.43 9.61 9.90
C GLN A 60 -12.66 8.91 9.33
N GLY A 61 -13.41 8.17 10.17
CA GLY A 61 -14.65 7.51 9.76
C GLY A 61 -15.67 8.52 9.24
N ARG A 62 -15.82 9.66 9.94
CA ARG A 62 -16.70 10.75 9.51
C ARG A 62 -16.28 11.36 8.16
N LEU A 63 -14.97 11.46 7.89
CA LEU A 63 -14.48 11.98 6.61
C LEU A 63 -14.84 11.04 5.45
N LEU A 64 -14.65 9.72 5.63
CA LEU A 64 -15.06 8.73 4.62
C LEU A 64 -16.58 8.72 4.41
N GLU A 65 -17.37 8.83 5.48
CA GLU A 65 -18.83 8.96 5.38
C GLU A 65 -19.26 10.20 4.59
N ILE A 66 -18.61 11.35 4.84
CA ILE A 66 -18.88 12.58 4.09
C ILE A 66 -18.49 12.40 2.63
N LEU A 67 -17.31 11.84 2.36
CA LEU A 67 -16.85 11.57 0.99
C LEU A 67 -17.83 10.65 0.27
N ALA A 68 -18.22 9.52 0.86
CA ALA A 68 -19.24 8.62 0.33
C ALA A 68 -20.56 9.36 0.02
N ALA A 69 -21.04 10.17 0.95
CA ALA A 69 -22.28 10.92 0.80
C ALA A 69 -22.27 11.95 -0.35
N VAL A 70 -21.13 12.62 -0.59
CA VAL A 70 -21.02 13.65 -1.64
C VAL A 70 -20.70 13.07 -3.00
N THR A 71 -19.94 11.98 -3.05
CA THR A 71 -19.51 11.30 -4.29
C THR A 71 -20.50 10.24 -4.77
N GLY A 72 -21.40 9.78 -3.89
CA GLY A 72 -22.43 8.80 -4.22
C GLY A 72 -22.01 7.35 -4.07
N PHE A 73 -20.80 7.10 -3.55
CA PHE A 73 -20.35 5.76 -3.21
C PHE A 73 -20.99 5.27 -1.91
N GLU A 74 -21.08 3.96 -1.74
CA GLU A 74 -21.46 3.36 -0.46
C GLU A 74 -20.31 3.55 0.55
N PRO A 75 -20.59 3.84 1.84
CA PRO A 75 -19.56 3.98 2.86
C PRO A 75 -18.60 2.79 2.93
N GLU A 76 -19.13 1.57 2.76
CA GLU A 76 -18.37 0.33 2.76
C GLU A 76 -17.38 0.26 1.57
N ALA A 77 -17.74 0.85 0.43
CA ALA A 77 -16.86 0.95 -0.73
C ALA A 77 -15.66 1.88 -0.46
N MET A 78 -15.81 2.88 0.41
CA MET A 78 -14.71 3.76 0.81
C MET A 78 -13.75 3.09 1.81
N CYS A 79 -14.17 2.02 2.47
CA CYS A 79 -13.31 1.18 3.29
C CYS A 79 -12.55 0.11 2.50
N ARG A 80 -12.93 -0.13 1.23
CA ARG A 80 -12.24 -1.06 0.32
C ARG A 80 -11.62 -0.30 -0.84
N LEU A 81 -10.33 -0.03 -0.78
CA LEU A 81 -9.64 0.79 -1.76
C LEU A 81 -8.73 -0.07 -2.63
N THR A 82 -8.79 0.12 -3.95
CA THR A 82 -7.77 -0.33 -4.87
C THR A 82 -6.97 0.88 -5.34
N VAL A 83 -5.65 0.87 -5.18
CA VAL A 83 -4.76 1.87 -5.76
C VAL A 83 -3.92 1.21 -6.84
N ARG A 84 -3.86 1.84 -8.00
CA ARG A 84 -3.01 1.42 -9.11
C ARG A 84 -2.08 2.55 -9.46
N GLY A 85 -0.84 2.26 -9.79
CA GLY A 85 0.10 3.32 -10.02
C GLY A 85 1.40 2.86 -10.63
N SER A 86 2.29 3.82 -10.78
CA SER A 86 3.65 3.60 -11.20
C SER A 86 4.60 4.57 -10.53
N VAL A 87 5.81 4.11 -10.33
CA VAL A 87 6.92 4.93 -9.88
C VAL A 87 7.91 5.07 -11.02
N TRP A 88 8.37 6.31 -11.22
CA TRP A 88 9.40 6.66 -12.18
C TRP A 88 10.38 7.60 -11.49
N GLU A 89 11.59 7.11 -11.24
CA GLU A 89 12.64 7.80 -10.48
C GLU A 89 12.15 8.25 -9.09
N ASP A 90 11.91 9.55 -8.92
CA ASP A 90 11.42 10.18 -7.69
C ASP A 90 9.93 10.54 -7.73
N THR A 91 9.24 10.15 -8.81
CA THR A 91 7.86 10.53 -9.09
C THR A 91 6.93 9.33 -8.97
N ILE A 92 5.83 9.52 -8.25
CA ILE A 92 4.77 8.52 -8.05
C ILE A 92 3.52 9.01 -8.75
N HIS A 93 2.90 8.13 -9.52
CA HIS A 93 1.55 8.28 -10.02
C HIS A 93 0.65 7.26 -9.34
N ALA A 94 -0.46 7.71 -8.75
CA ALA A 94 -1.41 6.85 -8.06
C ALA A 94 -2.86 7.16 -8.47
N LEU A 95 -3.62 6.11 -8.74
CA LEU A 95 -5.04 6.13 -9.08
C LEU A 95 -5.81 5.35 -8.02
N ILE A 96 -6.75 5.98 -7.32
CA ILE A 96 -7.49 5.39 -6.20
C ILE A 96 -8.94 5.11 -6.63
N TYR A 97 -9.36 3.87 -6.43
CA TYR A 97 -10.68 3.34 -6.76
C TYR A 97 -11.37 2.80 -5.50
N PRO A 98 -12.49 3.37 -5.07
CA PRO A 98 -13.33 2.79 -4.03
C PRO A 98 -14.05 1.53 -4.52
N GLY A 99 -14.27 0.54 -3.65
CA GLY A 99 -15.03 -0.69 -3.91
C GLY A 99 -14.20 -1.97 -4.10
N GLY A 100 -12.87 -1.89 -4.12
CA GLY A 100 -11.98 -3.03 -4.36
C GLY A 100 -12.11 -3.64 -5.77
N MET A 101 -11.32 -4.68 -6.09
CA MET A 101 -11.32 -5.30 -7.43
C MET A 101 -12.63 -5.93 -7.89
N GLU A 102 -13.55 -6.27 -6.98
CA GLU A 102 -14.85 -6.84 -7.35
C GLU A 102 -15.77 -5.83 -8.08
N GLY A 103 -15.47 -4.53 -8.00
CA GLY A 103 -16.20 -3.46 -8.66
C GLY A 103 -15.51 -2.85 -9.88
N VAL A 104 -14.17 -2.89 -9.96
CA VAL A 104 -13.40 -2.16 -10.99
C VAL A 104 -13.51 -2.86 -12.35
N GLN A 105 -14.57 -2.54 -13.10
CA GLN A 105 -14.54 -2.74 -14.55
C GLN A 105 -13.48 -1.83 -15.15
N ALA A 106 -12.79 -2.28 -16.21
CA ALA A 106 -11.74 -1.51 -16.92
C ALA A 106 -12.20 -0.13 -17.45
N THR A 107 -13.46 0.22 -17.29
CA THR A 107 -14.13 1.47 -17.68
C THR A 107 -14.50 2.39 -16.53
N GLU A 108 -14.33 2.00 -15.26
CA GLU A 108 -14.59 2.90 -14.14
C GLU A 108 -13.47 3.94 -14.01
N SER A 109 -13.87 5.20 -13.84
CA SER A 109 -12.94 6.30 -13.62
C SER A 109 -12.46 6.27 -12.16
N PRO A 110 -11.17 6.53 -11.89
CA PRO A 110 -10.68 6.65 -10.52
C PRO A 110 -11.41 7.80 -9.80
N LEU A 111 -11.58 7.67 -8.49
CA LEU A 111 -12.09 8.77 -7.68
C LEU A 111 -11.02 9.84 -7.48
N ILE A 112 -9.78 9.40 -7.28
CA ILE A 112 -8.63 10.28 -7.02
C ILE A 112 -7.48 9.85 -7.93
N GLU A 113 -6.84 10.82 -8.58
CA GLU A 113 -5.55 10.66 -9.23
C GLU A 113 -4.55 11.62 -8.58
N LEU A 114 -3.40 11.10 -8.20
CA LEU A 114 -2.33 11.80 -7.49
C LEU A 114 -1.02 11.67 -8.26
N TYR A 115 -0.26 12.76 -8.26
CA TYR A 115 1.15 12.74 -8.61
C TYR A 115 1.94 13.32 -7.45
N LEU A 116 2.88 12.54 -6.91
CA LEU A 116 3.76 12.93 -5.82
C LEU A 116 5.18 12.97 -6.37
N GLY A 117 5.94 14.02 -6.06
CA GLY A 117 7.29 14.19 -6.57
C GLY A 117 8.11 15.12 -5.70
N SER A 118 9.42 15.19 -5.96
CA SER A 118 10.34 15.98 -5.13
C SER A 118 10.01 17.48 -5.07
N ASP A 119 9.50 18.03 -6.17
CA ASP A 119 9.22 19.46 -6.30
C ASP A 119 7.76 19.84 -6.04
N THR A 120 6.80 18.97 -6.36
CA THR A 120 5.37 19.34 -6.37
C THR A 120 4.47 18.11 -6.28
N ASP A 121 3.49 18.18 -5.37
CA ASP A 121 2.44 17.18 -5.22
C ASP A 121 1.10 17.71 -5.69
N VAL A 122 0.44 16.97 -6.57
CA VAL A 122 -0.80 17.41 -7.23
C VAL A 122 -1.85 16.32 -7.26
N VAL A 123 -3.09 16.75 -7.20
CA VAL A 123 -4.28 15.90 -7.34
C VAL A 123 -5.10 16.38 -8.53
N ASN A 124 -5.67 15.43 -9.26
CA ASN A 124 -6.64 15.71 -10.31
C ASN A 124 -7.97 16.14 -9.66
N GLU A 125 -8.33 17.41 -9.81
CA GLU A 125 -9.58 17.97 -9.30
C GLU A 125 -10.78 17.50 -10.11
N THR A 126 -10.60 17.29 -11.40
CA THR A 126 -11.66 16.91 -12.35
C THR A 126 -12.32 15.58 -11.98
N TYR A 127 -11.56 14.59 -11.52
CA TYR A 127 -12.15 13.31 -11.10
C TYR A 127 -13.08 13.48 -9.89
N ILE A 128 -12.62 14.15 -8.84
CA ILE A 128 -13.40 14.39 -7.62
C ILE A 128 -14.62 15.26 -7.94
N TYR A 129 -14.43 16.34 -8.70
CA TYR A 129 -15.51 17.24 -9.11
C TYR A 129 -16.59 16.50 -9.91
N ASN A 130 -16.20 15.73 -10.93
CA ASN A 130 -17.16 15.02 -11.77
C ASN A 130 -17.88 13.92 -10.99
N ALA A 131 -17.21 13.21 -10.05
CA ALA A 131 -17.86 12.25 -9.18
C ALA A 131 -18.97 12.91 -8.34
N VAL A 132 -18.64 14.01 -7.64
CA VAL A 132 -19.61 14.78 -6.83
C VAL A 132 -20.73 15.34 -7.71
N ARG A 133 -20.38 15.96 -8.84
CA ARG A 133 -21.32 16.57 -9.77
C ARG A 133 -22.29 15.55 -10.36
N ASN A 134 -21.82 14.38 -10.77
CA ASN A 134 -22.66 13.32 -11.31
C ASN A 134 -23.67 12.83 -10.27
N HIS A 135 -23.21 12.59 -9.04
CA HIS A 135 -24.10 12.19 -7.94
C HIS A 135 -25.15 13.26 -7.60
N LEU A 136 -24.72 14.52 -7.48
CA LEU A 136 -25.62 15.65 -7.18
C LEU A 136 -26.59 15.92 -8.33
N ALA A 137 -26.16 15.82 -9.58
CA ALA A 137 -27.01 16.03 -10.75
C ALA A 137 -28.05 14.91 -10.93
N GLU A 138 -27.71 13.68 -10.54
CA GLU A 138 -28.66 12.56 -10.49
C GLU A 138 -29.76 12.82 -9.46
N LYS A 139 -29.38 13.23 -8.25
CA LYS A 139 -30.32 13.56 -7.16
C LYS A 139 -31.14 14.82 -7.46
N VAL A 140 -30.52 15.83 -8.06
CA VAL A 140 -31.13 17.14 -8.35
C VAL A 140 -30.79 17.57 -9.77
N ARG A 141 -31.68 17.26 -10.73
CA ARG A 141 -31.48 17.55 -12.17
C ARG A 141 -31.12 19.01 -12.48
N LEU A 142 -31.58 19.97 -11.67
CA LEU A 142 -31.25 21.39 -11.85
C LEU A 142 -29.76 21.69 -11.58
N LEU A 143 -29.10 20.93 -10.69
CA LEU A 143 -27.67 21.10 -10.44
C LEU A 143 -26.84 20.71 -11.67
N GLY A 144 -27.31 19.75 -12.49
CA GLY A 144 -26.65 19.41 -13.76
C GLY A 144 -26.59 20.55 -14.77
N LEU A 145 -27.46 21.58 -14.63
CA LEU A 145 -27.43 22.80 -15.45
C LEU A 145 -26.49 23.88 -14.91
N VAL A 146 -26.19 23.85 -13.61
CA VAL A 146 -25.39 24.86 -12.90
C VAL A 146 -23.94 24.39 -12.70
N MET A 147 -23.73 23.09 -12.60
CA MET A 147 -22.44 22.43 -12.46
C MET A 147 -22.08 21.72 -13.77
N PRO A 148 -21.38 22.39 -14.70
CA PRO A 148 -21.01 21.79 -15.99
C PRO A 148 -20.03 20.64 -15.78
N GLU A 149 -20.05 19.66 -16.69
CA GLU A 149 -19.02 18.62 -16.72
C GLU A 149 -17.68 19.25 -17.09
N GLN A 150 -16.65 18.85 -16.36
CA GLN A 150 -15.28 19.20 -16.70
C GLN A 150 -14.71 18.08 -17.59
N ASN A 151 -14.40 18.41 -18.84
CA ASN A 151 -13.82 17.46 -19.81
C ASN A 151 -12.29 17.56 -19.89
N GLU A 152 -11.73 18.68 -19.45
CA GLU A 152 -10.29 18.89 -19.38
C GLU A 152 -9.81 18.44 -18.00
N MET A 153 -8.70 17.71 -17.95
CA MET A 153 -8.07 17.34 -16.69
C MET A 153 -7.43 18.58 -16.06
N LEU A 154 -7.98 18.99 -14.92
CA LEU A 154 -7.47 20.09 -14.12
C LEU A 154 -6.82 19.55 -12.85
N TYR A 155 -5.67 20.11 -12.52
CA TYR A 155 -4.86 19.69 -11.38
C TYR A 155 -4.77 20.81 -10.35
N MET A 156 -4.68 20.43 -9.08
CA MET A 156 -4.44 21.35 -7.98
C MET A 156 -3.35 20.79 -7.08
N THR A 157 -2.54 21.66 -6.48
CA THR A 157 -1.51 21.22 -5.55
C THR A 157 -2.14 20.71 -4.26
N LEU A 158 -1.52 19.73 -3.59
CA LEU A 158 -1.99 19.27 -2.28
C LEU A 158 -2.01 20.40 -1.25
N GLU A 159 -1.08 21.36 -1.33
CA GLU A 159 -1.09 22.59 -0.53
C GLU A 159 -2.41 23.37 -0.68
N GLN A 160 -2.90 23.51 -1.91
CA GLN A 160 -4.17 24.17 -2.17
C GLN A 160 -5.34 23.34 -1.61
N VAL A 161 -5.29 22.01 -1.69
CA VAL A 161 -6.32 21.15 -1.07
C VAL A 161 -6.38 21.36 0.44
N GLU A 162 -5.23 21.35 1.12
CA GLU A 162 -5.12 21.60 2.56
C GLU A 162 -5.73 22.96 2.93
N GLN A 163 -5.37 24.01 2.18
CA GLN A 163 -5.86 25.37 2.42
C GLN A 163 -7.37 25.49 2.22
N ILE A 164 -7.90 24.92 1.14
CA ILE A 164 -9.32 25.02 0.78
C ILE A 164 -10.15 24.24 1.80
N PHE A 165 -9.80 22.97 2.06
CA PHE A 165 -10.65 22.06 2.82
C PHE A 165 -10.33 22.03 4.31
N GLY A 166 -9.18 22.59 4.73
CA GLY A 166 -8.70 22.53 6.11
C GLY A 166 -8.27 21.12 6.53
N LEU A 167 -7.74 20.34 5.58
CA LEU A 167 -7.25 18.99 5.80
C LEU A 167 -5.75 19.03 6.17
N ASP A 168 -5.31 18.09 6.99
CA ASP A 168 -3.90 17.82 7.22
C ASP A 168 -3.45 16.71 6.26
N LEU A 169 -2.76 17.09 5.18
CA LEU A 169 -2.21 16.17 4.19
C LEU A 169 -0.69 16.08 4.30
N LYS A 170 -0.08 16.59 5.37
CA LYS A 170 1.38 16.52 5.56
C LYS A 170 1.92 15.11 5.49
N GLY A 171 1.18 14.11 5.99
CA GLY A 171 1.59 12.71 5.87
C GLY A 171 1.69 12.21 4.42
N VAL A 172 0.90 12.77 3.51
CA VAL A 172 0.92 12.46 2.07
C VAL A 172 1.95 13.32 1.33
N ARG A 173 2.23 14.54 1.81
CA ARG A 173 3.17 15.49 1.21
C ARG A 173 4.63 15.30 1.62
N ASP A 174 4.87 14.92 2.87
CA ASP A 174 6.20 14.54 3.38
C ASP A 174 6.61 13.14 2.89
N PHE A 175 5.79 12.56 2.02
CA PHE A 175 6.05 11.30 1.35
C PHE A 175 7.22 11.47 0.39
N SER A 176 8.38 11.00 0.82
CA SER A 176 9.58 10.97 -0.01
C SER A 176 9.96 9.53 -0.29
N LEU A 177 10.05 9.18 -1.57
CA LEU A 177 10.81 8.02 -2.01
C LEU A 177 12.29 8.33 -1.76
N GLN A 178 12.80 8.08 -0.55
CA GLN A 178 14.24 8.05 -0.37
C GLN A 178 14.78 6.87 -1.18
N THR A 179 15.24 7.14 -2.40
CA THR A 179 15.94 6.21 -3.30
C THR A 179 17.46 6.25 -3.06
N ASP A 180 17.90 6.63 -1.85
CA ASP A 180 19.33 6.73 -1.48
C ASP A 180 20.03 5.37 -1.31
N GLY A 181 19.44 4.27 -1.80
CA GLY A 181 19.99 2.92 -1.68
C GLY A 181 20.21 2.25 -3.03
N GLU A 182 21.38 1.62 -3.21
CA GLU A 182 21.52 0.51 -4.15
C GLU A 182 20.33 -0.46 -3.93
N GLY A 183 19.67 -0.86 -5.01
CA GLY A 183 18.53 -1.78 -5.00
C GLY A 183 18.79 -3.07 -4.21
N ILE A 184 17.78 -3.93 -4.08
CA ILE A 184 17.97 -5.21 -3.37
C ILE A 184 19.02 -6.04 -4.11
N GLY A 185 20.17 -6.26 -3.47
CA GLY A 185 21.26 -7.03 -4.07
C GLY A 185 20.92 -8.53 -4.16
N ALA A 186 21.58 -9.24 -5.08
CA ALA A 186 21.40 -10.69 -5.26
C ALA A 186 21.54 -11.50 -3.96
N GLY A 187 22.44 -11.09 -3.05
CA GLY A 187 22.60 -11.73 -1.75
C GLY A 187 21.38 -11.58 -0.84
N GLN A 188 20.71 -10.43 -0.86
CA GLN A 188 19.50 -10.18 -0.08
C GLN A 188 18.32 -10.98 -0.65
N TYR A 189 18.15 -10.97 -1.97
CA TYR A 189 17.16 -11.84 -2.62
C TYR A 189 17.43 -13.33 -2.35
N PHE A 190 18.69 -13.76 -2.32
CA PHE A 190 19.03 -15.15 -2.03
C PHE A 190 18.60 -15.56 -0.63
N ILE A 191 18.89 -14.74 0.39
CA ILE A 191 18.47 -15.03 1.77
C ILE A 191 16.94 -15.10 1.84
N MET A 192 16.24 -14.14 1.25
CA MET A 192 14.79 -14.11 1.22
C MET A 192 14.23 -15.39 0.58
N LEU A 193 14.62 -15.71 -0.66
CA LEU A 193 14.14 -16.89 -1.40
C LEU A 193 14.54 -18.22 -0.75
N ALA A 194 15.67 -18.28 -0.05
CA ALA A 194 16.13 -19.50 0.62
C ALA A 194 15.25 -19.91 1.80
N LEU A 195 14.50 -18.96 2.38
CA LEU A 195 13.55 -19.19 3.46
C LEU A 195 12.14 -19.53 2.96
N MET A 196 11.90 -19.41 1.65
CA MET A 196 10.58 -19.64 1.05
C MET A 196 10.43 -21.08 0.55
N SER A 197 9.19 -21.55 0.52
CA SER A 197 8.81 -22.76 -0.20
C SER A 197 8.92 -22.51 -1.70
N ARG A 198 9.56 -23.42 -2.43
CA ARG A 198 9.73 -23.29 -3.89
C ARG A 198 8.87 -24.31 -4.60
N GLU A 199 8.04 -23.82 -5.50
CA GLU A 199 7.25 -24.61 -6.43
C GLU A 199 7.68 -24.34 -7.87
N LYS A 200 7.71 -25.40 -8.68
CA LYS A 200 7.96 -25.25 -10.11
C LYS A 200 6.61 -25.03 -10.81
N ALA A 201 6.41 -23.83 -11.32
CA ALA A 201 5.22 -23.46 -12.07
C ALA A 201 5.45 -23.63 -13.59
N ALA A 202 4.38 -23.54 -14.37
CA ALA A 202 4.45 -23.64 -15.83
C ALA A 202 5.28 -22.51 -16.47
N GLU A 203 5.30 -21.34 -15.85
CA GLU A 203 5.95 -20.11 -16.36
C GLU A 203 7.27 -19.79 -15.65
N GLY A 204 7.68 -20.60 -14.66
CA GLY A 204 8.91 -20.34 -13.91
C GLY A 204 8.97 -21.00 -12.54
N SER A 205 9.72 -20.39 -11.63
CA SER A 205 9.75 -20.76 -10.22
C SER A 205 8.90 -19.79 -9.41
N ARG A 206 7.96 -20.34 -8.64
CA ARG A 206 7.19 -19.58 -7.64
C ARG A 206 7.80 -19.85 -6.28
N PHE A 207 8.04 -18.79 -5.52
CA PHE A 207 8.51 -18.86 -4.14
C PHE A 207 7.41 -18.30 -3.25
N THR A 208 6.97 -19.06 -2.26
CA THR A 208 5.92 -18.66 -1.32
C THR A 208 6.40 -18.77 0.11
N LEU A 209 6.04 -17.77 0.91
CA LEU A 209 6.17 -17.78 2.35
C LEU A 209 4.80 -17.42 2.91
N GLU A 210 4.12 -18.39 3.49
CA GLU A 210 2.82 -18.17 4.12
C GLU A 210 2.97 -18.32 5.62
N THR A 211 2.53 -17.30 6.35
CA THR A 211 2.32 -17.30 7.79
C THR A 211 0.84 -16.98 8.04
N GLU A 212 0.36 -17.10 9.28
CA GLU A 212 -1.05 -16.84 9.61
C GLU A 212 -1.52 -15.41 9.26
N GLN A 213 -0.61 -14.45 9.21
CA GLN A 213 -0.93 -13.02 9.05
C GLN A 213 -0.27 -12.38 7.82
N VAL A 214 0.75 -13.01 7.26
CA VAL A 214 1.55 -12.47 6.14
C VAL A 214 1.84 -13.56 5.13
N GLY A 215 1.50 -13.30 3.87
CA GLY A 215 1.88 -14.05 2.69
C GLY A 215 2.86 -13.23 1.84
N LEU A 216 3.96 -13.84 1.42
CA LEU A 216 4.88 -13.28 0.43
C LEU A 216 5.02 -14.27 -0.72
N GLU A 217 4.75 -13.83 -1.93
CA GLU A 217 4.95 -14.60 -3.16
C GLU A 217 5.92 -13.86 -4.10
N VAL A 218 6.88 -14.60 -4.64
CA VAL A 218 7.79 -14.12 -5.68
C VAL A 218 7.70 -15.06 -6.87
N THR A 219 7.30 -14.52 -8.01
CA THR A 219 7.29 -15.26 -9.27
C THR A 219 8.50 -14.86 -10.10
N VAL A 220 9.36 -15.84 -10.38
CA VAL A 220 10.55 -15.67 -11.21
C VAL A 220 10.39 -16.51 -12.47
N PRO A 221 10.30 -15.90 -13.66
CA PRO A 221 10.12 -16.64 -14.89
C PRO A 221 11.36 -17.46 -15.27
N GLU A 222 11.15 -18.64 -15.84
CA GLU A 222 12.24 -19.46 -16.39
C GLU A 222 12.35 -19.22 -17.90
N GLY A 223 13.32 -18.42 -18.34
CA GLY A 223 13.56 -18.18 -19.76
C GLY A 223 15.04 -17.99 -20.11
N ASP A 224 15.66 -19.00 -20.75
CA ASP A 224 16.84 -18.84 -21.61
C ASP A 224 16.43 -18.64 -23.10
N SER A 225 15.13 -18.54 -23.39
CA SER A 225 14.57 -18.41 -24.74
C SER A 225 14.11 -16.98 -25.02
N ALA A 226 14.69 -16.38 -26.04
CA ALA A 226 14.57 -14.98 -26.45
C ALA A 226 13.16 -14.47 -26.86
N ASP A 227 12.08 -15.22 -26.64
CA ASP A 227 10.76 -14.88 -27.22
C ASP A 227 9.63 -14.59 -26.22
N VAL A 228 9.81 -14.78 -24.90
CA VAL A 228 8.91 -14.19 -23.88
C VAL A 228 9.73 -13.91 -22.62
N VAL A 229 10.17 -12.66 -22.46
CA VAL A 229 10.69 -12.19 -21.17
C VAL A 229 9.47 -11.80 -20.34
N SER A 230 8.91 -12.76 -19.61
CA SER A 230 7.99 -12.41 -18.53
C SER A 230 8.78 -11.63 -17.48
N ALA A 231 8.19 -10.58 -16.91
CA ALA A 231 8.81 -9.84 -15.83
C ALA A 231 8.69 -10.62 -14.50
N PRO A 232 9.63 -10.47 -13.55
CA PRO A 232 9.41 -10.96 -12.20
C PRO A 232 8.25 -10.20 -11.54
N VAL A 233 7.51 -10.88 -10.66
CA VAL A 233 6.37 -10.29 -9.93
C VAL A 233 6.58 -10.54 -8.44
N LEU A 234 6.43 -9.48 -7.64
CA LEU A 234 6.45 -9.53 -6.18
C LEU A 234 5.03 -9.30 -5.65
N ARG A 235 4.53 -10.20 -4.81
CA ARG A 235 3.22 -10.08 -4.17
C ARG A 235 3.36 -10.19 -2.67
N LEU A 236 2.78 -9.25 -1.94
CA LEU A 236 2.72 -9.23 -0.49
C LEU A 236 1.27 -9.16 -0.08
N HIS A 237 0.83 -10.08 0.77
CA HIS A 237 -0.48 -10.10 1.36
C HIS A 237 -0.35 -10.04 2.88
N MET A 238 -1.14 -9.21 3.53
CA MET A 238 -1.23 -9.10 4.98
C MET A 238 -2.70 -9.10 5.37
N GLU A 239 -3.03 -9.85 6.42
CA GLU A 239 -4.38 -9.91 6.97
C GLU A 239 -4.31 -9.86 8.48
N GLN A 240 -5.13 -9.00 9.08
CA GLN A 240 -5.22 -8.89 10.53
C GLN A 240 -6.04 -10.08 11.05
N VAL A 241 -5.39 -10.97 11.80
CA VAL A 241 -6.10 -12.04 12.52
C VAL A 241 -6.77 -11.40 13.74
N HIS A 242 -8.08 -11.19 13.67
CA HIS A 242 -8.87 -11.00 14.89
C HIS A 242 -8.76 -12.28 15.73
N SER A 243 -8.05 -12.20 16.85
CA SER A 243 -8.05 -13.24 17.87
C SER A 243 -9.44 -13.30 18.53
N MET A 244 -10.37 -13.97 17.88
CA MET A 244 -11.70 -14.25 18.42
C MET A 244 -11.62 -15.57 19.20
N GLU A 245 -11.11 -15.52 20.43
CA GLU A 245 -11.38 -16.51 21.49
C GLU A 245 -10.86 -16.04 22.86
N GLU A 246 -11.54 -15.05 23.46
CA GLU A 246 -11.73 -15.02 24.91
C GLU A 246 -13.21 -14.77 25.19
N GLU A 247 -14.04 -15.79 24.92
CA GLU A 247 -15.34 -15.85 25.57
C GLU A 247 -15.12 -16.12 27.06
N HIS A 248 -15.46 -15.10 27.85
CA HIS A 248 -15.71 -15.14 29.28
C HIS A 248 -16.15 -16.52 29.82
N SER A 249 -15.36 -17.07 30.74
CA SER A 249 -15.95 -17.67 31.93
C SER A 249 -15.38 -16.98 33.17
N MET A 250 -16.29 -16.28 33.87
CA MET A 250 -16.07 -15.74 35.20
C MET A 250 -15.71 -16.86 36.18
N GLU A 251 -14.61 -16.70 36.92
CA GLU A 251 -14.52 -17.12 38.31
C GLU A 251 -13.49 -16.24 39.05
N GLU A 252 -13.95 -15.59 40.11
CA GLU A 252 -13.17 -14.73 41.02
C GLU A 252 -12.21 -15.59 41.87
N GLU A 253 -10.96 -15.14 42.07
CA GLU A 253 -10.44 -14.63 43.36
C GLU A 253 -8.89 -14.63 43.43
N HIS A 254 -8.36 -13.47 43.87
CA HIS A 254 -7.09 -13.22 44.59
C HIS A 254 -5.73 -13.77 44.08
N SER A 255 -4.84 -12.87 43.64
CA SER A 255 -3.74 -12.30 44.49
C SER A 255 -2.68 -11.51 43.69
N MET A 256 -2.26 -10.40 44.32
CA MET A 256 -0.99 -9.64 44.30
C MET A 256 0.13 -9.90 43.25
N GLU A 257 0.57 -8.79 42.65
CA GLU A 257 1.92 -8.47 42.13
C GLU A 257 2.56 -9.41 41.08
N ASP A 258 2.57 -8.99 39.80
CA ASP A 258 3.84 -8.76 39.08
C ASP A 258 3.61 -7.92 37.81
N SER A 259 4.57 -7.06 37.50
CA SER A 259 4.67 -6.29 36.27
C SER A 259 4.87 -7.21 35.06
N GLY A 260 3.87 -7.30 34.20
CA GLY A 260 3.96 -7.99 32.91
C GLY A 260 3.12 -7.26 31.89
N SER A 261 3.79 -6.64 30.91
CA SER A 261 3.17 -6.14 29.70
C SER A 261 2.34 -7.25 29.06
N THR A 262 1.03 -7.09 29.00
CA THR A 262 0.12 -7.93 28.23
C THR A 262 0.45 -7.79 26.75
N GLU A 263 1.23 -8.75 26.25
CA GLU A 263 1.57 -8.92 24.85
C GLU A 263 0.32 -9.38 24.08
N GLY A 264 -0.44 -8.43 23.53
CA GLY A 264 -1.23 -8.69 22.33
C GLY A 264 -0.28 -9.02 21.19
N GLY A 265 -0.43 -10.19 20.58
CA GLY A 265 0.38 -10.68 19.47
C GLY A 265 0.11 -9.88 18.20
N PHE A 266 0.71 -8.70 18.09
CA PHE A 266 0.65 -7.89 16.87
C PHE A 266 1.36 -8.59 15.69
N PRO A 267 0.82 -8.50 14.45
CA PRO A 267 1.46 -8.97 13.23
C PRO A 267 2.85 -8.39 12.98
N GLY A 268 3.18 -7.29 13.66
CA GLY A 268 4.51 -6.71 13.68
C GLY A 268 5.61 -7.66 14.18
N LYS A 269 5.35 -8.59 15.11
CA LYS A 269 6.41 -9.46 15.68
C LYS A 269 6.89 -10.54 14.70
N ILE A 270 5.99 -11.11 13.91
CA ILE A 270 6.32 -12.15 12.91
C ILE A 270 7.01 -11.48 11.72
N LEU A 271 6.49 -10.34 11.28
CA LEU A 271 7.12 -9.52 10.24
C LEU A 271 8.52 -9.03 10.67
N HIS A 272 8.69 -8.58 11.92
CA HIS A 272 9.99 -8.21 12.48
C HIS A 272 10.95 -9.39 12.52
N SER A 273 10.48 -10.58 12.88
CA SER A 273 11.32 -11.80 12.91
C SER A 273 11.78 -12.20 11.50
N ILE A 274 10.93 -12.09 10.47
CA ILE A 274 11.29 -12.35 9.07
C ILE A 274 12.24 -11.26 8.53
N LYS A 275 11.99 -9.98 8.86
CA LYS A 275 12.85 -8.84 8.53
C LYS A 275 14.25 -8.96 9.13
N GLU A 276 14.34 -9.38 10.39
CA GLU A 276 15.60 -9.58 11.13
C GLU A 276 16.38 -10.78 10.57
N LEU A 277 15.71 -11.89 10.25
CA LEU A 277 16.33 -13.09 9.65
C LEU A 277 16.80 -12.89 8.21
N ALA A 278 16.14 -12.04 7.43
CA ALA A 278 16.49 -11.77 6.04
C ALA A 278 17.41 -10.55 5.85
N GLY A 279 17.72 -9.79 6.92
CA GLY A 279 18.43 -8.52 6.82
C GLY A 279 17.66 -7.46 6.01
N LEU A 280 16.32 -7.56 6.03
CA LEU A 280 15.36 -6.69 5.33
C LEU A 280 14.73 -5.65 6.27
N ASP A 281 15.20 -5.59 7.51
CA ASP A 281 14.79 -4.57 8.48
C ASP A 281 15.08 -3.17 7.92
N GLY A 282 14.07 -2.31 7.92
CA GLY A 282 14.09 -1.01 7.24
C GLY A 282 13.80 -1.03 5.74
N LYS A 283 14.14 -2.08 4.95
CA LYS A 283 13.88 -2.10 3.49
C LYS A 283 12.45 -2.49 3.12
N VAL A 284 11.83 -3.44 3.83
CA VAL A 284 10.39 -3.72 3.66
C VAL A 284 9.57 -2.53 4.17
N ASP A 285 10.06 -1.88 5.23
CA ASP A 285 9.43 -0.67 5.75
C ASP A 285 9.58 0.50 4.79
N GLN A 286 10.74 0.61 4.14
CA GLN A 286 10.99 1.53 3.06
C GLN A 286 10.10 1.21 1.85
N ILE A 287 9.93 -0.05 1.43
CA ILE A 287 9.06 -0.40 0.31
C ILE A 287 7.59 -0.11 0.64
N LEU A 288 7.09 -0.50 1.82
CA LEU A 288 5.74 -0.17 2.27
C LEU A 288 5.54 1.34 2.41
N SER A 289 6.54 2.04 2.95
CA SER A 289 6.57 3.50 3.02
C SER A 289 6.75 4.15 1.65
N GLN A 290 7.30 3.47 0.64
CA GLN A 290 7.40 3.91 -0.76
C GLN A 290 6.10 3.65 -1.53
N MET A 291 5.19 2.85 -0.99
CA MET A 291 3.89 2.52 -1.58
C MET A 291 2.70 3.21 -0.91
N GLY A 292 2.94 4.18 -0.02
CA GLY A 292 1.88 4.95 0.63
C GLY A 292 1.47 4.47 2.01
N PHE A 293 2.13 3.44 2.58
CA PHE A 293 1.70 2.85 3.86
C PHE A 293 2.61 3.18 5.03
N PRO A 294 2.04 3.70 6.12
CA PRO A 294 2.76 3.85 7.35
C PRO A 294 3.00 2.49 8.00
N VAL A 295 4.25 2.24 8.41
CA VAL A 295 4.67 0.94 8.96
C VAL A 295 4.79 0.95 10.49
N SER A 296 4.38 2.06 11.12
CA SER A 296 4.31 2.20 12.58
C SER A 296 2.99 1.66 13.15
N GLY A 297 3.09 0.85 14.20
CA GLY A 297 2.03 -0.04 14.70
C GLY A 297 0.71 0.59 15.16
N GLU A 298 0.60 1.91 15.35
CA GLU A 298 -0.69 2.56 15.65
C GLU A 298 -1.55 2.82 14.40
N GLN A 299 -0.93 2.97 13.22
CA GLN A 299 -1.66 3.27 11.97
C GLN A 299 -2.08 2.00 11.22
N LEU A 300 -1.42 0.87 11.49
CA LEU A 300 -1.78 -0.45 10.97
C LEU A 300 -2.99 -1.08 11.67
N ALA A 301 -3.40 -0.57 12.85
CA ALA A 301 -4.57 -1.07 13.57
C ALA A 301 -5.88 -0.89 12.79
N VAL A 302 -5.91 0.08 11.88
CA VAL A 302 -7.05 0.41 11.01
C VAL A 302 -7.03 -0.38 9.71
N VAL A 303 -5.97 -1.13 9.39
CA VAL A 303 -5.87 -1.90 8.14
C VAL A 303 -6.20 -3.36 8.42
N LYS A 304 -7.39 -3.78 7.98
CA LYS A 304 -7.88 -5.15 8.11
C LYS A 304 -7.16 -6.10 7.15
N SER A 305 -7.00 -5.70 5.90
CA SER A 305 -6.24 -6.45 4.90
C SER A 305 -5.48 -5.53 3.95
N LEU A 306 -4.33 -6.00 3.48
CA LEU A 306 -3.44 -5.28 2.58
C LEU A 306 -2.85 -6.27 1.58
N SER A 307 -3.09 -6.05 0.30
CA SER A 307 -2.47 -6.81 -0.79
C SER A 307 -1.69 -5.85 -1.68
N VAL A 308 -0.46 -6.20 -2.00
CA VAL A 308 0.44 -5.40 -2.84
C VAL A 308 0.98 -6.31 -3.94
N THR A 309 0.89 -5.87 -5.18
CA THR A 309 1.56 -6.48 -6.33
C THR A 309 2.48 -5.45 -6.97
N ILE A 310 3.73 -5.84 -7.22
CA ILE A 310 4.75 -5.01 -7.87
C ILE A 310 5.28 -5.75 -9.10
N GLU A 311 5.31 -5.03 -10.22
CA GLU A 311 5.88 -5.50 -11.48
C GLU A 311 6.89 -4.45 -11.98
N PRO A 312 8.10 -4.85 -12.39
CA PRO A 312 9.10 -3.91 -12.87
C PRO A 312 8.74 -3.32 -14.23
N GLY A 313 9.29 -2.15 -14.49
CA GLY A 313 8.96 -1.34 -15.65
C GLY A 313 7.79 -0.39 -15.37
N GLY A 314 7.30 0.25 -16.42
CA GLY A 314 6.32 1.32 -16.29
C GLY A 314 6.56 2.36 -17.37
N ASN A 315 5.54 3.16 -17.65
CA ASN A 315 5.71 4.30 -18.52
C ASN A 315 6.31 5.46 -17.73
N GLU A 316 7.01 6.35 -18.43
CA GLU A 316 7.46 7.61 -17.87
C GLU A 316 6.27 8.37 -17.25
N VAL A 317 6.41 8.73 -15.98
CA VAL A 317 5.41 9.52 -15.28
C VAL A 317 5.68 10.98 -15.57
N ILE A 318 4.82 11.60 -16.38
CA ILE A 318 4.93 13.03 -16.73
C ILE A 318 4.06 13.84 -15.78
N MET A 319 4.68 14.73 -15.02
CA MET A 319 3.97 15.68 -14.15
C MET A 319 3.02 16.57 -14.96
N PRO A 320 1.76 16.71 -14.53
CA PRO A 320 0.78 17.51 -15.25
C PRO A 320 1.09 19.01 -15.11
N THR A 321 0.75 19.78 -16.15
CA THR A 321 1.00 21.24 -16.19
C THR A 321 -0.29 22.06 -16.26
N ASN A 322 -1.45 21.41 -16.35
CA ASN A 322 -2.75 22.09 -16.50
C ASN A 322 -3.38 22.34 -15.13
N PHE A 323 -2.94 23.39 -14.46
CA PHE A 323 -3.39 23.71 -13.12
C PHE A 323 -4.69 24.53 -13.10
N VAL A 324 -5.51 24.31 -12.07
CA VAL A 324 -6.65 25.17 -11.76
C VAL A 324 -6.16 26.61 -11.59
N ASN A 325 -6.85 27.56 -12.21
CA ASN A 325 -6.56 28.96 -12.02
C ASN A 325 -7.02 29.41 -10.62
N GLN A 326 -6.36 30.41 -10.06
CA GLN A 326 -6.65 30.99 -8.73
C GLN A 326 -8.14 31.36 -8.55
N THR A 327 -8.80 31.81 -9.61
CA THR A 327 -10.24 32.11 -9.59
C THR A 327 -11.10 30.89 -9.22
N VAL A 328 -10.74 29.70 -9.69
CA VAL A 328 -11.46 28.45 -9.39
C VAL A 328 -11.22 28.06 -7.93
N VAL A 329 -9.98 28.18 -7.46
CA VAL A 329 -9.60 27.95 -6.06
C VAL A 329 -10.40 28.87 -5.11
N GLU A 330 -10.49 30.16 -5.43
CA GLU A 330 -11.28 31.12 -4.65
C GLU A 330 -12.78 30.79 -4.67
N LEU A 331 -13.31 30.35 -5.81
CA LEU A 331 -14.70 29.96 -5.93
C LEU A 331 -15.03 28.74 -5.05
N ILE A 332 -14.20 27.70 -5.11
CA ILE A 332 -14.35 26.49 -4.28
C ILE A 332 -14.30 26.86 -2.79
N SER A 333 -13.37 27.73 -2.40
CA SER A 333 -13.25 28.23 -1.03
C SER A 333 -14.53 28.91 -0.53
N ARG A 334 -15.14 29.77 -1.36
CA ARG A 334 -16.42 30.44 -1.04
C ARG A 334 -17.59 29.47 -0.97
N ILE A 335 -17.62 28.45 -1.84
CA ILE A 335 -18.64 27.40 -1.80
C ILE A 335 -18.54 26.63 -0.47
N ARG A 336 -17.33 26.27 -0.03
CA ARG A 336 -17.12 25.63 1.28
C ARG A 336 -17.62 26.50 2.43
N GLU A 337 -17.27 27.79 2.46
CA GLU A 337 -17.76 28.73 3.48
C GLU A 337 -19.29 28.76 3.52
N LEU A 338 -19.92 28.79 2.35
CA LEU A 338 -21.38 28.83 2.21
C LEU A 338 -22.03 27.50 2.64
N VAL A 339 -21.43 26.35 2.32
CA VAL A 339 -21.88 25.04 2.80
C VAL A 339 -21.74 24.93 4.31
N MET A 340 -20.64 25.41 4.90
CA MET A 340 -20.47 25.43 6.35
C MET A 340 -21.45 26.38 7.05
N MET A 341 -21.81 27.51 6.43
CA MET A 341 -22.85 28.42 6.94
C MET A 341 -24.25 27.81 6.86
N LEU A 342 -24.58 27.08 5.78
CA LEU A 342 -25.92 26.53 5.56
C LEU A 342 -26.15 25.16 6.20
N GLY A 343 -25.09 24.36 6.41
CA GLY A 343 -25.15 23.02 6.98
C GLY A 343 -25.39 22.95 8.49
N GLY A 344 -25.67 24.08 9.15
CA GLY A 344 -25.93 24.13 10.59
C GLY A 344 -24.65 24.10 11.40
N GLY A 345 -23.97 25.26 11.46
CA GLY A 345 -23.08 25.57 12.56
C GLY A 345 -23.84 25.56 13.88
N ASN A 346 -23.94 24.39 14.50
CA ASN A 346 -24.05 24.25 15.94
C ASN A 346 -22.65 23.94 16.50
N ILE A 347 -21.74 24.89 16.30
CA ILE A 347 -20.57 25.08 17.16
C ILE A 347 -20.72 26.49 17.74
N GLY A 348 -21.55 26.58 18.77
CA GLY A 348 -21.77 27.73 19.64
C GLY A 348 -22.74 27.24 20.70
N GLU A 349 -22.34 27.06 21.95
CA GLU A 349 -22.00 28.08 22.94
C GLU A 349 -21.39 27.34 24.15
N THR A 350 -20.47 27.85 24.97
CA THR A 350 -20.17 29.22 25.40
C THR A 350 -18.72 29.35 25.87
N VAL A 351 -18.17 30.53 25.57
CA VAL A 351 -17.09 31.27 26.24
C VAL A 351 -17.20 31.21 27.77
N ASP A 352 -16.06 31.11 28.47
CA ASP A 352 -15.83 31.88 29.69
C ASP A 352 -14.43 32.51 29.64
N LEU A 353 -14.47 33.84 29.52
CA LEU A 353 -13.50 34.93 29.82
C LEU A 353 -11.99 34.67 29.82
#